data_AF-A0A151IUR3-F1
#
_entry.id   AF-A0A151IUR3-F1
#
_cell.length_a   1.000
_cell.length_b   1.000
_cell.length_c   1.000
_cell.angle_alpha   90.00
_cell.angle_beta   90.00
_cell.angle_gamma   90.00
#
_symmetry.space_group_name_H-M   'P 1'
#
loop_
_entity.id
_entity.type
_entity.pdbx_description
1 polymer ?
#
loop_
_entity_poly.entity_id
_entity_poly.type
_entity_poly.pdbx_seq_one_letter_code
_entity_poly.pdbx_strand_id
1 'polypeptide(L)'
;RIVQPLLLGQMLLYFNTTGIDKFYAYKCVIGIILCSAVNMFVVHLYMMDMTHFGMKGRVACCSLIYRKTLKLTRTALGETTIDQAVNLLSNDVNRFDVSIIFLHYLWLGPLEPSCVRGIVKSFIVFMTRISLFIMIMSYILFRYKITTEKVYAITAYYNNLSLIMTAYFPQGMR
;
A
#
# COMPACT_ATOMS: atom_id res chain seq x y z
N ARG A 1 6.99 -1.57 3.91
CA ARG A 1 6.52 -2.96 3.68
C ARG A 1 6.98 -3.61 2.36
N ILE A 2 7.40 -2.86 1.32
CA ILE A 2 7.83 -3.45 0.03
C ILE A 2 9.27 -4.00 0.06
N VAL A 3 10.14 -3.41 0.89
CA VAL A 3 11.58 -3.77 0.96
C VAL A 3 11.80 -5.15 1.60
N GLN A 4 11.00 -5.52 2.61
CA GLN A 4 11.12 -6.78 3.33
C GLN A 4 10.91 -8.04 2.44
N PRO A 5 9.86 -8.15 1.59
CA PRO A 5 9.71 -9.29 0.69
C PRO A 5 10.78 -9.35 -0.40
N LEU A 6 11.37 -8.21 -0.79
CA LEU A 6 12.48 -8.18 -1.75
C LEU A 6 13.76 -8.82 -1.16
N LEU A 7 14.12 -8.45 0.07
CA LEU A 7 15.24 -9.06 0.80
C LEU A 7 14.98 -10.54 1.10
N LEU A 8 13.74 -10.92 1.42
CA LEU A 8 13.36 -12.31 1.61
C LEU A 8 13.51 -13.13 0.31
N GLY A 9 13.16 -12.53 -0.83
CA GLY A 9 13.37 -13.13 -2.15
C GLY A 9 14.85 -13.39 -2.45
N GLN A 10 15.74 -12.46 -2.10
CA GLN A 10 17.18 -12.64 -2.23
C GLN A 10 17.71 -13.78 -1.35
N MET A 11 17.15 -13.95 -0.14
CA MET A 11 17.49 -15.06 0.75
C MET A 11 17.02 -16.41 0.21
N LEU A 12 15.83 -16.49 -0.38
CA LEU A 12 15.35 -17.71 -1.05
C LEU A 12 16.26 -18.11 -2.22
N LEU A 13 16.73 -17.14 -3.01
CA LEU A 13 17.66 -17.39 -4.11
C LEU A 13 19.04 -17.87 -3.61
N TYR A 14 19.48 -17.39 -2.45
CA TYR A 14 20.69 -17.90 -1.79
C TYR A 14 20.59 -19.40 -1.45
N PHE A 15 19.42 -19.86 -0.97
CA PHE A 15 19.22 -21.27 -0.64
C PHE A 15 19.13 -22.19 -1.87
N ASN A 16 18.69 -21.66 -3.01
CA ASN A 16 18.54 -22.45 -4.23
C ASN A 16 19.86 -22.61 -5.03
N THR A 17 20.86 -21.76 -4.77
CA THR A 17 22.09 -21.71 -5.58
C THR A 17 23.29 -22.17 -4.77
N THR A 18 23.92 -23.28 -5.16
CA THR A 18 25.14 -23.78 -4.53
C THR A 18 26.35 -22.95 -5.00
N GLY A 19 26.82 -22.01 -4.17
CA GLY A 19 28.06 -21.26 -4.44
C GLY A 19 28.06 -19.76 -4.13
N ILE A 20 27.03 -19.22 -3.48
CA ILE A 20 26.98 -17.80 -3.13
C ILE A 20 27.73 -17.53 -1.80
N ASP A 21 28.44 -16.41 -1.72
CA ASP A 21 29.19 -16.00 -0.54
C ASP A 21 28.31 -15.83 0.70
N LYS A 22 28.72 -16.46 1.81
CA LYS A 22 28.06 -16.36 3.13
C LYS A 22 27.93 -14.90 3.60
N PHE A 23 28.87 -14.05 3.23
CA PHE A 23 28.85 -12.62 3.57
C PHE A 23 27.65 -11.87 2.98
N TYR A 24 27.20 -12.25 1.78
CA TYR A 24 26.01 -11.67 1.15
C TYR A 24 24.73 -12.05 1.91
N ALA A 25 24.64 -13.30 2.36
CA ALA A 25 23.52 -13.77 3.18
C ALA A 25 23.44 -13.04 4.53
N TYR A 26 24.56 -12.86 5.24
CA TYR A 26 24.59 -12.12 6.50
C TYR A 26 24.10 -10.67 6.34
N LYS A 27 24.52 -9.97 5.27
CA LYS A 27 24.02 -8.61 4.98
C LYS A 27 22.50 -8.59 4.76
N CYS A 28 21.96 -9.57 4.04
CA CYS A 28 20.52 -9.66 3.82
C CYS A 28 19.74 -9.90 5.13
N VAL A 29 20.22 -10.80 6.02
CA VAL A 29 19.59 -11.01 7.35
C VAL A 29 19.58 -9.70 8.14
N ILE A 30 20.73 -9.04 8.26
CA ILE A 30 20.88 -7.81 9.03
C ILE A 30 19.96 -6.72 8.45
N GLY A 31 19.87 -6.62 7.13
CA GLY A 31 18.95 -5.72 6.44
C GLY A 31 17.48 -6.00 6.75
N ILE A 32 17.06 -7.26 6.83
CA ILE A 32 15.68 -7.64 7.19
C ILE A 32 15.35 -7.23 8.63
N ILE A 33 16.26 -7.51 9.58
CA ILE A 33 16.08 -7.18 10.99
C ILE A 33 15.98 -5.66 11.16
N LEU A 34 16.92 -4.92 10.56
CA LEU A 34 16.93 -3.46 10.62
C LEU A 34 15.69 -2.85 9.98
N CYS A 35 15.28 -3.34 8.80
CA CYS A 35 14.05 -2.90 8.13
C CYS A 35 12.80 -3.15 9.00
N SER A 36 12.76 -4.28 9.71
CA SER A 36 11.65 -4.62 10.60
C SER A 36 11.61 -3.70 11.83
N ALA A 37 12.76 -3.42 12.43
CA ALA A 37 12.89 -2.49 13.55
C ALA A 37 12.44 -1.08 13.16
N VAL A 38 12.96 -0.55 12.05
CA VAL A 38 12.57 0.77 11.54
C VAL A 38 11.07 0.82 11.26
N ASN A 39 10.49 -0.22 10.64
CA ASN A 39 9.05 -0.30 10.41
C ASN A 39 8.25 -0.29 11.72
N MET A 40 8.71 -1.00 12.76
CA MET A 40 8.08 -0.99 14.08
C MET A 40 8.07 0.42 14.69
N PHE A 41 9.22 1.11 14.67
CA PHE A 41 9.32 2.47 15.18
C PHE A 41 8.42 3.44 14.40
N VAL A 42 8.45 3.40 13.07
CA VAL A 42 7.63 4.28 12.23
C VAL A 42 6.14 4.06 12.49
N VAL A 43 5.69 2.81 12.55
CA VAL A 43 4.27 2.50 12.82
C VAL A 43 3.87 2.97 14.22
N HIS A 44 4.71 2.78 15.23
CA HIS A 44 4.39 3.22 16.58
C HIS A 44 4.31 4.75 16.69
N LEU A 45 5.31 5.47 16.17
CA LEU A 45 5.32 6.94 16.15
C LEU A 45 4.09 7.48 15.41
N TYR A 46 3.79 6.87 14.25
CA TYR A 46 2.62 7.21 13.46
C TYR A 46 1.29 7.01 14.23
N MET A 47 1.14 5.89 14.93
CA MET A 47 -0.07 5.63 15.75
C MET A 47 -0.16 6.61 16.93
N MET A 48 0.97 6.94 17.56
CA MET A 48 1.03 7.94 18.62
C MET A 48 0.61 9.33 18.12
N ASP A 49 1.08 9.76 16.95
CA ASP A 49 0.70 11.04 16.36
C ASP A 49 -0.80 11.09 16.00
N MET A 50 -1.33 9.99 15.45
CA MET A 50 -2.75 9.90 15.07
C MET A 50 -3.67 9.95 16.29
N THR A 51 -3.35 9.20 17.35
CA THR A 51 -4.11 9.25 18.61
C THR A 51 -4.00 10.62 19.30
N HIS A 52 -2.84 11.27 19.23
CA HIS A 52 -2.69 12.63 19.76
C HIS A 52 -3.52 13.66 18.97
N PHE A 53 -3.60 13.50 17.65
CA PHE A 53 -4.51 14.31 16.83
C PHE A 53 -5.99 14.07 17.19
N GLY A 54 -6.38 12.81 17.40
CA GLY A 54 -7.72 12.45 17.86
C GLY A 54 -8.08 13.06 19.22
N MET A 55 -7.14 13.01 20.18
CA MET A 55 -7.30 13.66 21.49
C MET A 55 -7.50 15.18 21.39
N LYS A 56 -6.74 15.87 20.54
CA LYS A 56 -6.93 17.30 20.29
C LYS A 56 -8.29 17.61 19.69
N GLY A 57 -8.75 16.78 18.75
CA GLY A 57 -10.10 16.88 18.15
C GLY A 57 -11.20 16.76 19.20
N ARG A 58 -11.10 15.77 20.10
CA ARG A 58 -12.04 15.61 21.22
C ARG A 58 -12.09 16.84 22.12
N VAL A 59 -10.94 17.35 22.56
CA VAL A 59 -10.88 18.52 23.46
C VAL A 59 -11.49 19.76 22.79
N ALA A 60 -11.25 19.96 21.49
CA ALA A 60 -11.84 21.06 20.73
C ALA A 60 -13.38 20.96 20.64
N CYS A 61 -13.91 19.77 20.32
CA CYS A 61 -15.36 19.53 20.27
C CYS A 61 -16.02 19.76 21.63
N CYS A 62 -15.45 19.22 22.72
CA CYS A 62 -15.96 19.44 24.07
C CYS A 62 -15.98 20.93 24.44
N SER A 63 -14.92 21.67 24.10
CA SER A 63 -14.83 23.11 24.35
C SER A 63 -15.88 23.92 23.57
N LEU A 64 -16.11 23.57 22.30
CA LEU A 64 -17.10 24.23 21.44
C LEU A 64 -18.54 23.99 21.93
N ILE A 65 -18.89 22.74 22.24
CA ILE A 65 -20.22 22.39 22.77
C ILE A 65 -20.45 23.12 24.08
N TYR A 66 -19.50 23.07 25.02
CA TYR A 66 -19.59 23.77 26.30
C TYR A 66 -19.82 25.29 26.13
N ARG A 67 -19.03 25.94 25.27
CA ARG A 67 -19.19 27.38 24.96
C ARG A 67 -20.54 27.70 24.31
N LYS A 68 -21.07 26.81 23.47
CA LYS A 68 -22.37 26.99 22.79
C LYS A 68 -23.52 26.84 23.78
N THR A 69 -23.48 25.84 24.66
CA THR A 69 -24.49 25.61 25.71
C THR A 69 -24.58 26.80 26.67
N LEU A 70 -23.43 27.39 27.06
CA LEU A 70 -23.41 28.57 27.94
C LEU A 70 -23.99 29.86 27.30
N LYS A 71 -24.07 29.93 25.97
CA LYS A 71 -24.58 31.10 25.24
C LYS A 71 -26.02 30.96 24.76
N LEU A 72 -26.65 29.80 24.95
CA LEU A 72 -28.02 29.55 24.53
C LEU A 72 -29.02 30.00 25.61
N THR A 73 -30.06 30.73 25.20
CA THR A 73 -31.14 31.19 26.08
C THR A 73 -32.03 30.02 26.52
N ARG A 74 -32.61 30.08 27.73
CA ARG A 74 -33.37 28.98 28.36
C ARG A 74 -34.50 28.38 27.50
N THR A 75 -35.06 29.14 26.55
CA THR A 75 -36.12 28.68 25.64
C THR A 75 -35.62 27.69 24.59
N ALA A 76 -34.40 27.89 24.04
CA ALA A 76 -33.77 26.93 23.13
C ALA A 76 -33.11 25.75 23.89
N LEU A 77 -32.74 25.98 25.17
CA LEU A 77 -32.20 24.97 26.07
C LEU A 77 -33.27 23.95 26.52
N GLY A 78 -34.55 24.30 26.42
CA GLY A 78 -35.66 23.40 26.73
C GLY A 78 -35.91 22.32 25.67
N GLU A 79 -35.55 22.58 24.40
CA GLU A 79 -35.71 21.62 23.29
C GLU A 79 -34.54 20.63 23.16
N THR A 80 -33.32 21.06 23.48
CA THR A 80 -32.15 20.16 23.61
C THR A 80 -31.82 20.00 25.08
N THR A 81 -32.33 18.96 25.73
CA THR A 81 -32.09 18.73 27.16
C THR A 81 -30.57 18.60 27.41
N ILE A 82 -30.10 19.19 28.51
CA ILE A 82 -28.70 19.12 28.95
C ILE A 82 -28.22 17.66 28.98
N ASP A 83 -29.11 16.72 29.30
CA ASP A 83 -28.86 15.28 29.28
C ASP A 83 -28.51 14.73 27.89
N GLN A 84 -29.14 15.22 26.83
CA GLN A 84 -28.78 14.84 25.46
C GLN A 84 -27.39 15.34 25.09
N ALA A 85 -27.01 16.55 25.50
CA ALA A 85 -25.68 17.09 25.25
C ALA A 85 -24.59 16.33 26.02
N VAL A 86 -24.86 15.96 27.28
CA VAL A 86 -23.94 15.16 28.09
C VAL A 86 -23.82 13.73 27.54
N ASN A 87 -24.92 13.13 27.09
CA ASN A 87 -24.92 11.79 26.48
C ASN A 87 -24.17 11.77 25.12
N LEU A 88 -24.33 12.82 24.31
CA LEU A 88 -23.59 12.99 23.07
C LEU A 88 -22.08 13.21 23.34
N LEU A 89 -21.74 13.95 24.39
CA LEU A 89 -20.35 14.16 24.81
C LEU A 89 -19.69 12.86 25.33
N SER A 90 -20.43 12.05 26.09
CA SER A 90 -19.91 10.83 26.70
C SER A 90 -19.81 9.66 25.72
N ASN A 91 -20.77 9.52 24.81
CA ASN A 91 -20.83 8.38 23.88
C ASN A 91 -20.19 8.70 22.51
N ASP A 92 -20.56 9.82 21.89
CA ASP A 92 -20.21 10.06 20.48
C ASP A 92 -18.81 10.64 20.33
N VAL A 93 -18.40 11.54 21.23
CA VAL A 93 -17.05 12.14 21.18
C VAL A 93 -15.96 11.11 21.48
N ASN A 94 -16.23 10.15 22.35
CA ASN A 94 -15.28 9.06 22.63
C ASN A 94 -15.09 8.15 21.40
N ARG A 95 -16.16 7.95 20.62
CA ARG A 95 -16.13 7.18 19.36
C ARG A 95 -15.43 7.94 18.22
N PHE A 96 -15.34 9.26 18.31
CA PHE A 96 -14.72 10.11 17.29
C PHE A 96 -13.20 9.88 17.16
N ASP A 97 -12.51 9.60 18.27
CA ASP A 97 -11.06 9.29 18.30
C ASP A 97 -10.75 8.04 17.44
N VAL A 98 -11.53 6.98 17.66
CA VAL A 98 -11.45 5.74 16.88
C VAL A 98 -11.83 5.97 15.41
N SER A 99 -12.81 6.83 15.14
CA SER A 99 -13.28 7.13 13.78
C SER A 99 -12.23 7.84 12.92
N ILE A 100 -11.40 8.70 13.52
CA ILE A 100 -10.30 9.39 12.82
C ILE A 100 -9.27 8.38 12.29
N ILE A 101 -8.96 7.35 13.08
CA ILE A 101 -8.06 6.26 12.66
C ILE A 101 -8.67 5.53 11.44
N PHE A 102 -9.95 5.16 11.51
CA PHE A 102 -10.63 4.49 10.39
C PHE A 102 -10.71 5.37 9.13
N LEU A 103 -10.95 6.67 9.29
CA LEU A 103 -10.98 7.61 8.17
C LEU A 103 -9.61 7.67 7.48
N HIS A 104 -8.52 7.61 8.25
CA HIS A 104 -7.18 7.55 7.69
C HIS A 104 -6.90 6.21 6.96
N TYR A 105 -7.42 5.10 7.45
CA TYR A 105 -7.32 3.83 6.73
C TYR A 105 -8.23 3.78 5.49
N LEU A 106 -9.34 4.52 5.47
CA LEU A 106 -10.31 4.51 4.38
C LEU A 106 -9.71 4.95 3.04
N TRP A 107 -8.88 5.99 3.05
CA TRP A 107 -8.21 6.51 1.85
C TRP A 107 -6.84 5.85 1.61
N LEU A 108 -6.06 5.53 2.65
CA LEU A 108 -4.80 4.79 2.47
C LEU A 108 -5.02 3.36 1.94
N GLY A 109 -6.09 2.70 2.39
CA GLY A 109 -6.43 1.32 2.04
C GLY A 109 -6.50 1.05 0.52
N PRO A 110 -7.22 1.84 -0.28
CA PRO A 110 -7.21 1.70 -1.73
C PRO A 110 -5.96 2.30 -2.39
N LEU A 111 -5.33 3.33 -1.83
CA LEU A 111 -4.17 4.00 -2.42
C LEU A 111 -2.93 3.11 -2.45
N GLU A 112 -2.61 2.43 -1.34
CA GLU A 112 -1.43 1.56 -1.22
C GLU A 112 -1.37 0.47 -2.33
N PRO A 113 -2.38 -0.42 -2.49
CA PRO A 113 -2.34 -1.45 -3.51
C PRO A 113 -2.50 -0.87 -4.93
N SER A 114 -3.15 0.28 -5.09
CA SER A 114 -3.29 0.91 -6.40
C SER A 114 -1.97 1.44 -6.94
N CYS A 115 -1.14 2.03 -6.08
CA CYS A 115 0.22 2.45 -6.43
C CYS A 115 1.09 1.26 -6.84
N VAL A 116 1.11 0.19 -6.03
CA VAL A 116 1.87 -1.04 -6.33
C VAL A 116 1.43 -1.66 -7.66
N ARG A 117 0.11 -1.79 -7.89
CA ARG A 117 -0.42 -2.29 -9.17
C ARG A 117 0.00 -1.43 -10.35
N GLY A 118 -0.03 -0.10 -10.22
CA GLY A 118 0.39 0.83 -11.26
C GLY A 118 1.88 0.67 -11.63
N ILE A 119 2.74 0.56 -10.63
CA ILE A 119 4.19 0.36 -10.84
C ILE A 119 4.46 -0.97 -11.55
N VAL A 120 3.85 -2.07 -11.09
CA VAL A 120 4.03 -3.41 -11.69
C VAL A 120 3.56 -3.42 -13.14
N LYS A 121 2.38 -2.84 -13.43
CA LYS A 121 1.86 -2.74 -14.80
C LYS A 121 2.80 -1.93 -15.71
N SER A 122 3.30 -0.81 -15.22
CA SER A 122 4.21 0.05 -15.99
C SER A 122 5.51 -0.68 -16.35
N PHE A 123 6.08 -1.40 -15.38
CA PHE A 123 7.28 -2.21 -15.60
C PHE A 123 7.06 -3.33 -16.61
N ILE A 124 5.92 -4.03 -16.53
CA ILE A 124 5.57 -5.11 -17.47
C ILE A 124 5.42 -4.58 -18.90
N VAL A 125 4.72 -3.45 -19.08
CA VAL A 125 4.57 -2.84 -20.41
C VAL A 125 5.92 -2.44 -20.98
N PHE A 126 6.79 -1.86 -20.17
CA PHE A 126 8.14 -1.50 -20.59
C PHE A 126 8.98 -2.72 -20.99
N MET A 127 9.00 -3.76 -20.15
CA MET A 127 9.75 -5.00 -20.39
C MET A 127 9.27 -5.74 -21.64
N THR A 128 7.96 -5.81 -21.87
CA THR A 128 7.40 -6.46 -23.07
C THR A 128 7.80 -5.73 -24.35
N ARG A 129 7.85 -4.39 -24.33
CA ARG A 129 8.29 -3.60 -25.49
C ARG A 129 9.78 -3.80 -25.80
N ILE A 130 10.63 -3.85 -24.79
CA ILE A 130 12.06 -4.13 -24.96
C ILE A 130 12.28 -5.56 -25.48
N SER A 131 11.57 -6.55 -24.93
CA SER A 131 11.67 -7.95 -25.36
C SER A 131 11.33 -8.12 -26.84
N LEU A 132 10.22 -7.51 -27.30
CA LEU A 132 9.83 -7.53 -28.71
C LEU A 132 10.88 -6.86 -29.61
N PHE A 133 11.45 -5.74 -29.17
CA PHE A 133 12.51 -5.05 -29.91
C PHE A 133 13.77 -5.92 -30.06
N ILE A 134 14.26 -6.51 -28.96
CA ILE A 134 15.43 -7.40 -28.98
C ILE A 134 15.17 -8.62 -29.87
N MET A 135 13.97 -9.20 -29.79
CA MET A 135 13.59 -10.33 -30.62
C MET A 135 13.63 -9.98 -32.10
N ILE A 136 13.00 -8.88 -32.52
CA ILE A 136 13.00 -8.45 -33.93
C ILE A 136 14.45 -8.18 -34.41
N MET A 137 15.27 -7.52 -33.58
CA MET A 137 16.68 -7.29 -33.91
C MET A 137 17.49 -8.58 -34.07
N SER A 138 17.26 -9.58 -33.20
CA SER A 138 17.88 -10.90 -33.32
C SER A 138 17.45 -11.61 -34.62
N TYR A 139 16.18 -11.53 -35.00
CA TYR A 139 15.67 -12.11 -36.25
C TYR A 139 16.32 -11.49 -37.50
N ILE A 140 16.56 -10.17 -37.49
CA ILE A 140 17.29 -9.47 -38.58
C ILE A 140 18.74 -9.97 -38.65
N LEU A 141 19.41 -10.10 -37.50
CA LEU A 141 20.82 -10.50 -37.43
C LEU A 141 21.06 -11.92 -37.99
N PHE A 142 20.13 -12.85 -37.75
CA PHE A 142 20.19 -14.23 -38.26
C PHE A 142 19.77 -14.38 -39.75
N ARG A 143 19.56 -13.27 -40.48
CA ARG A 143 19.14 -13.24 -41.90
C ARG A 143 17.87 -14.02 -42.23
N TYR A 144 16.96 -14.20 -41.26
CA TYR A 144 15.65 -14.80 -41.54
C TYR A 144 14.73 -13.83 -42.29
N LYS A 145 13.91 -14.33 -43.21
CA LYS A 145 12.88 -13.50 -43.88
C LYS A 145 11.79 -13.12 -42.86
N ILE A 146 11.64 -11.82 -42.63
CA ILE A 146 10.62 -11.27 -41.75
C ILE A 146 9.34 -11.11 -42.55
N THR A 147 8.36 -11.98 -42.30
CA THR A 147 6.98 -11.79 -42.74
C THR A 147 6.19 -11.15 -41.61
N THR A 148 5.38 -10.14 -41.94
CA THR A 148 4.55 -9.38 -40.99
C THR A 148 3.68 -10.29 -40.13
N GLU A 149 3.13 -11.35 -40.72
CA GLU A 149 2.32 -12.37 -40.02
C GLU A 149 3.04 -13.00 -38.82
N LYS A 150 4.34 -13.31 -38.95
CA LYS A 150 5.10 -13.94 -37.87
C LYS A 150 5.35 -12.97 -36.70
N VAL A 151 5.63 -11.70 -37.01
CA VAL A 151 5.85 -10.67 -35.98
C VAL A 151 4.56 -10.38 -35.22
N TYR A 152 3.43 -10.30 -35.91
CA TYR A 152 2.11 -10.13 -35.29
C TYR A 152 1.70 -11.35 -34.44
N ALA A 153 1.93 -12.57 -34.93
CA ALA A 153 1.66 -13.79 -34.17
C ALA A 153 2.45 -13.84 -32.87
N ILE A 154 3.75 -13.53 -32.90
CA ILE A 154 4.58 -13.54 -31.69
C ILE A 154 4.16 -12.43 -30.71
N THR A 155 3.86 -11.23 -31.21
CA THR A 155 3.40 -10.12 -30.36
C THR A 155 2.07 -10.47 -29.67
N ALA A 156 1.14 -11.09 -30.41
CA ALA A 156 -0.14 -11.55 -29.86
C ALA A 156 0.04 -12.65 -28.81
N TYR A 157 0.93 -13.61 -29.06
CA TYR A 157 1.24 -14.68 -28.10
C TYR A 157 1.86 -14.13 -26.81
N TYR A 158 2.82 -13.20 -26.93
CA TYR A 158 3.51 -12.62 -25.77
C TYR A 158 2.58 -11.75 -24.91
N ASN A 159 1.69 -10.97 -25.54
CA ASN A 159 0.70 -10.17 -24.81
C ASN A 159 -0.29 -11.05 -24.02
N ASN A 160 -0.74 -12.17 -24.61
CA ASN A 160 -1.61 -13.13 -23.92
C ASN A 160 -0.89 -13.84 -22.77
N LEU A 161 0.34 -14.30 -23.00
CA LEU A 161 1.14 -14.95 -21.96
C LEU A 161 1.43 -14.00 -20.78
N SER A 162 1.78 -12.75 -21.07
CA SER A 162 2.01 -11.71 -20.05
C SER A 162 0.74 -11.41 -19.25
N LEU A 163 -0.42 -11.36 -19.90
CA LEU A 163 -1.71 -11.22 -19.22
C LEU A 163 -1.96 -12.39 -18.26
N ILE A 164 -1.72 -13.63 -18.73
CA ILE A 164 -1.94 -14.84 -17.93
C ILE A 164 -0.99 -14.89 -16.72
N MET A 165 0.29 -14.59 -16.91
CA MET A 165 1.26 -14.55 -15.81
C MET A 165 0.99 -13.40 -14.82
N THR A 166 0.42 -12.27 -15.25
CA THR A 166 0.12 -11.17 -14.31
C THR A 166 -1.17 -11.41 -13.52
N ALA A 167 -2.17 -12.05 -14.14
CA ALA A 167 -3.48 -12.23 -13.53
C ALA A 167 -3.59 -13.52 -12.70
N TYR A 168 -3.06 -14.63 -13.21
CA TYR A 168 -3.30 -15.96 -12.62
C TYR A 168 -2.11 -16.50 -11.81
N PHE A 169 -0.87 -16.07 -12.09
CA PHE A 169 0.29 -16.50 -11.31
C PHE A 169 0.20 -16.12 -9.82
N PRO A 170 -0.23 -14.91 -9.44
CA PRO A 170 -0.40 -14.57 -8.02
C PRO A 170 -1.56 -15.34 -7.36
N GLN A 171 -2.53 -15.80 -8.14
CA GLN A 171 -3.66 -16.60 -7.65
C GLN A 171 -3.28 -18.07 -7.42
N GLY A 172 -2.33 -18.61 -8.19
CA GLY A 172 -1.82 -19.97 -8.01
C GLY A 172 -0.76 -20.12 -6.92
N MET A 173 -0.17 -19.01 -6.42
CA MET A 173 0.75 -19.02 -5.27
C MET A 173 0.05 -18.76 -3.92
N ARG A 174 -1.29 -18.66 -3.91
CA ARG A 174 -2.11 -18.62 -2.70
C ARG A 174 -2.65 -20.01 -2.40
#